data_AF-A0A9X1G0L1-F1
#
_entry.id   AF-A0A9X1G0L1-F1
#
_cell.length_a   1.000
_cell.length_b   1.000
_cell.length_c   1.000
_cell.angle_alpha   90.00
_cell.angle_beta   90.00
_cell.angle_gamma   90.00
#
_symmetry.space_group_name_H-M   'P 1'
#
loop_
_entity.id
_entity.type
_entity.pdbx_description
1 polymer ?
#
loop_
_entity_poly.entity_id
_entity_poly.type
_entity_poly.pdbx_seq_one_letter_code
_entity_poly.pdbx_strand_id
1 'polypeptide(L)'
;MLQISDSLQTTPTYYEPDCVSQAPDQHRLRVLIDEIATTRGLTIQMSLRLMMLAAGNEDDDYRLAREEFCALADQFDRNIELIFGQASFPDYPADRIDWIRRIASGTPSRKINMLSVQTAIAELRKRIGHDTPLSYVQARQFNSDNWPIVRDEMTALIWDLWADLDNRKNTAVGSAKKLSETLVTTLSEIKKISMTVRMIALNTAVLASKAGDKGAGFSVIASEVKKLAEAIQSSADRADSVVSEMKDNEA
;
A
#
# COMPACT_ATOMS: atom_id res chain seq x y z
N MET A 1 27.04 -33.29 -28.42
CA MET A 1 26.86 -31.83 -28.57
C MET A 1 25.35 -31.57 -28.55
N LEU A 2 24.81 -31.17 -27.40
CA LEU A 2 23.48 -30.60 -27.22
C LEU A 2 23.56 -29.89 -25.87
N GLN A 3 23.89 -28.59 -25.92
CA GLN A 3 23.91 -27.71 -24.76
C GLN A 3 22.45 -27.46 -24.36
N ILE A 4 22.11 -27.83 -23.13
CA ILE A 4 20.85 -27.45 -22.50
C ILE A 4 21.03 -26.02 -22.00
N SER A 5 20.21 -25.10 -22.51
CA SER A 5 20.21 -23.69 -22.15
C SER A 5 19.68 -23.50 -20.72
N ASP A 6 20.55 -22.99 -19.85
CA ASP A 6 20.25 -22.51 -18.50
C ASP A 6 19.40 -21.22 -18.55
N SER A 7 18.10 -21.33 -18.81
CA SER A 7 17.24 -20.15 -18.79
C SER A 7 15.82 -20.47 -18.33
N LEU A 8 15.68 -20.86 -17.07
CA LEU A 8 14.42 -20.74 -16.30
C LEU A 8 14.74 -20.49 -14.82
N GLN A 9 15.49 -19.41 -14.53
CA GLN A 9 15.44 -18.79 -13.20
C GLN A 9 14.04 -18.19 -13.02
N THR A 10 13.19 -18.88 -12.27
CA THR A 10 11.83 -18.43 -11.89
C THR A 10 11.80 -17.80 -10.50
N THR A 11 12.95 -17.63 -9.84
CA THR A 11 13.05 -16.80 -8.65
C THR A 11 12.98 -15.33 -9.08
N PRO A 12 11.99 -14.54 -8.62
CA PRO A 12 12.07 -13.10 -8.76
C PRO A 12 13.39 -12.64 -8.15
N THR A 13 14.14 -11.83 -8.88
CA THR A 13 15.26 -11.06 -8.31
C THR A 13 14.79 -10.47 -7.00
N TYR A 14 15.49 -10.80 -5.90
CA TYR A 14 15.25 -10.20 -4.59
C TYR A 14 15.27 -8.68 -4.77
N TYR A 15 14.10 -8.06 -4.64
CA TYR A 15 13.95 -6.62 -4.68
C TYR A 15 14.56 -6.09 -3.39
N GLU A 16 15.78 -5.54 -3.46
CA GLU A 16 16.28 -4.67 -2.41
C GLU A 16 15.52 -3.35 -2.53
N PRO A 17 14.67 -2.98 -1.56
CA PRO A 17 14.00 -1.70 -1.59
C PRO A 17 15.06 -0.62 -1.38
N ASP A 18 15.12 0.35 -2.30
CA ASP A 18 15.74 1.63 -2.01
C ASP A 18 15.13 2.15 -0.69
N CYS A 19 15.95 2.15 0.35
CA CYS A 19 15.59 2.63 1.69
C CYS A 19 15.45 4.15 1.68
N VAL A 20 14.42 4.64 1.02
CA VAL A 20 13.85 5.97 1.27
C VAL A 20 12.67 5.73 2.20
N SER A 21 12.66 6.40 3.36
CA SER A 21 11.71 6.21 4.47
C SER A 21 10.25 6.06 4.01
N GLN A 22 9.81 4.82 3.76
CA GLN A 22 8.42 4.57 3.44
C GLN A 22 7.62 4.74 4.73
N ALA A 23 6.56 5.56 4.68
CA ALA A 23 5.67 5.73 5.82
C ALA A 23 5.24 4.36 6.36
N PRO A 24 5.20 4.14 7.69
CA PRO A 24 4.96 2.83 8.30
C PRO A 24 3.73 2.07 7.77
N ASP A 25 2.75 2.81 7.25
CA ASP A 25 1.53 2.25 6.67
C ASP A 25 1.74 1.60 5.29
N GLN A 26 2.59 2.16 4.43
CA GLN A 26 2.89 1.58 3.11
C GLN A 26 3.65 0.27 3.22
N HIS A 27 4.62 0.19 4.12
CA HIS A 27 5.36 -1.06 4.37
C HIS A 27 4.41 -2.19 4.80
N ARG A 28 3.43 -1.89 5.66
CA ARG A 28 2.46 -2.88 6.13
C ARG A 28 1.46 -3.31 5.04
N LEU A 29 1.11 -2.43 4.11
CA LEU A 29 0.28 -2.80 2.94
C LEU A 29 1.05 -3.73 1.99
N ARG A 30 2.36 -3.49 1.79
CA ARG A 30 3.21 -4.39 1.00
C ARG A 30 3.28 -5.79 1.60
N VAL A 31 3.45 -5.89 2.92
CA VAL A 31 3.46 -7.19 3.63
C VAL A 31 2.17 -7.99 3.37
N LEU A 32 1.01 -7.32 3.38
CA LEU A 32 -0.27 -7.97 3.04
C LEU A 32 -0.33 -8.43 1.57
N ILE A 33 0.19 -7.63 0.63
CA ILE A 33 0.27 -8.04 -0.78
C ILE A 33 1.18 -9.26 -0.93
N ASP A 34 2.30 -9.31 -0.22
CA ASP A 34 3.24 -10.44 -0.24
C ASP A 34 2.59 -11.71 0.33
N GLU A 35 1.83 -11.59 1.43
CA GLU A 35 1.07 -12.69 2.01
C GLU A 35 0.05 -13.25 1.00
N ILE A 36 -0.68 -12.38 0.31
CA ILE A 36 -1.57 -12.76 -0.80
C ILE A 36 -0.75 -13.48 -1.89
N ALA A 37 0.43 -12.98 -2.23
CA ALA A 37 1.31 -13.58 -3.23
C ALA A 37 1.76 -15.01 -2.89
N THR A 38 1.89 -15.34 -1.60
CA THR A 38 2.24 -16.70 -1.14
C THR A 38 1.16 -17.75 -1.44
N THR A 39 -0.11 -17.35 -1.58
CA THR A 39 -1.24 -18.27 -1.82
C THR A 39 -1.02 -19.15 -3.05
N ARG A 40 -0.36 -18.62 -4.09
CA ARG A 40 0.04 -19.38 -5.28
C ARG A 40 0.97 -20.55 -4.92
N GLY A 41 1.96 -20.29 -4.08
CA GLY A 41 2.91 -21.30 -3.62
C GLY A 41 2.24 -22.46 -2.89
N LEU A 42 1.14 -22.20 -2.16
CA LEU A 42 0.41 -23.24 -1.44
C LEU A 42 -0.11 -24.33 -2.38
N THR A 43 -0.63 -23.99 -3.57
CA THR A 43 -1.13 -24.98 -4.54
C THR A 43 -0.03 -25.91 -5.03
N ILE A 44 1.17 -25.39 -5.26
CA ILE A 44 2.34 -26.19 -5.66
C ILE A 44 2.77 -27.09 -4.51
N GLN A 45 2.85 -26.56 -3.29
CA GLN A 45 3.23 -27.33 -2.10
C GLN A 45 2.22 -28.45 -1.82
N MET A 46 0.92 -28.16 -1.90
CA MET A 46 -0.14 -29.16 -1.81
C MET A 46 0.03 -30.25 -2.87
N SER A 47 0.31 -29.86 -4.13
CA SER A 47 0.54 -30.82 -5.22
C SER A 47 1.72 -31.74 -4.94
N LEU A 48 2.80 -31.22 -4.36
CA LEU A 48 3.95 -32.03 -3.95
C LEU A 48 3.57 -33.08 -2.90
N ARG A 49 2.74 -32.70 -1.92
CA ARG A 49 2.26 -33.63 -0.89
C ARG A 49 1.31 -34.69 -1.43
N LEU A 50 0.44 -34.31 -2.37
CA LEU A 50 -0.40 -35.28 -3.07
C LEU A 50 0.43 -36.28 -3.88
N MET A 51 1.53 -35.85 -4.51
CA MET A 51 2.45 -36.76 -5.22
C MET A 51 3.17 -37.71 -4.26
N MET A 52 3.59 -37.24 -3.08
CA MET A 52 4.18 -38.09 -2.03
C MET A 52 3.17 -39.12 -1.52
N LEU A 53 1.92 -38.71 -1.25
CA LEU A 53 0.83 -39.60 -0.86
C LEU A 53 0.55 -40.69 -1.89
N ALA A 54 0.64 -40.36 -3.18
CA ALA A 54 0.42 -41.30 -4.26
C ALA A 54 1.58 -42.29 -4.47
N ALA A 55 2.77 -42.00 -3.92
CA ALA A 55 3.99 -42.80 -4.07
C ALA A 55 4.37 -43.58 -2.80
N GLY A 56 3.80 -43.22 -1.65
CA GLY A 56 4.14 -43.80 -0.35
C GLY A 56 3.77 -45.29 -0.25
N ASN A 57 4.73 -46.10 0.20
CA ASN A 57 4.56 -47.52 0.49
C ASN A 57 4.55 -47.82 2.01
N GLU A 58 4.76 -46.80 2.85
CA GLU A 58 4.87 -46.89 4.30
C GLU A 58 3.86 -45.96 4.98
N ASP A 59 3.28 -46.42 6.10
CA ASP A 59 2.17 -45.74 6.78
C ASP A 59 2.58 -44.37 7.38
N ASP A 60 3.83 -44.21 7.84
CA ASP A 60 4.31 -42.98 8.48
C ASP A 60 4.50 -41.83 7.47
N ASP A 61 5.09 -42.10 6.31
CA ASP A 61 5.27 -41.14 5.22
C ASP A 61 3.91 -40.67 4.66
N TYR A 62 2.95 -41.60 4.56
CA TYR A 62 1.59 -41.29 4.16
C TYR A 62 0.90 -40.36 5.18
N ARG A 63 1.02 -40.66 6.47
CA ARG A 63 0.42 -39.83 7.53
C ARG A 63 1.00 -38.41 7.52
N LEU A 64 2.32 -38.26 7.42
CA LEU A 64 2.98 -36.96 7.40
C LEU A 64 2.56 -36.12 6.19
N ALA A 65 2.61 -36.71 4.98
CA ALA A 65 2.23 -35.99 3.77
C ALA A 65 0.76 -35.55 3.78
N ARG A 66 -0.13 -36.35 4.40
CA ARG A 66 -1.54 -35.99 4.61
C ARG A 66 -1.68 -34.81 5.56
N GLU A 67 -1.02 -34.85 6.71
CA GLU A 67 -1.04 -33.77 7.70
C GLU A 67 -0.55 -32.45 7.10
N GLU A 68 0.56 -32.49 6.36
CA GLU A 68 1.10 -31.30 5.69
C GLU A 68 0.18 -30.78 4.58
N PHE A 69 -0.44 -31.65 3.79
CA PHE A 69 -1.45 -31.22 2.81
C PHE A 69 -2.63 -30.52 3.48
N CYS A 70 -3.17 -31.09 4.57
CA CYS A 70 -4.29 -30.50 5.29
C CYS A 70 -3.92 -29.13 5.88
N ALA A 71 -2.73 -28.98 6.45
CA ALA A 71 -2.26 -27.70 6.98
C ALA A 71 -2.16 -26.61 5.88
N LEU A 72 -1.66 -26.98 4.70
CA LEU A 72 -1.59 -26.08 3.54
C LEU A 72 -2.98 -25.72 3.00
N ALA A 73 -3.90 -26.69 2.98
CA ALA A 73 -5.30 -26.48 2.60
C ALA A 73 -6.00 -25.50 3.56
N ASP A 74 -5.80 -25.65 4.86
CA ASP A 74 -6.36 -24.73 5.86
C ASP A 74 -5.76 -23.31 5.72
N GLN A 75 -4.48 -23.20 5.38
CA GLN A 75 -3.87 -21.91 5.07
C GLN A 75 -4.45 -21.28 3.80
N PHE A 76 -4.68 -22.08 2.75
CA PHE A 76 -5.36 -21.62 1.54
C PHE A 76 -6.77 -21.11 1.86
N ASP A 77 -7.57 -21.88 2.63
CA ASP A 77 -8.91 -21.51 3.08
C ASP A 77 -8.90 -20.16 3.83
N ARG A 78 -7.94 -19.95 4.75
CA ARG A 78 -7.77 -18.66 5.44
C ARG A 78 -7.47 -17.51 4.49
N ASN A 79 -6.61 -17.71 3.50
CA ASN A 79 -6.29 -16.67 2.52
C ASN A 79 -7.50 -16.33 1.64
N ILE A 80 -8.32 -17.32 1.25
CA ILE A 80 -9.56 -17.07 0.51
C ILE A 80 -10.56 -16.29 1.37
N GLU A 81 -10.69 -16.60 2.66
CA GLU A 81 -11.56 -15.88 3.58
C GLU A 81 -11.09 -14.43 3.81
N LEU A 82 -9.78 -14.20 3.84
CA LEU A 82 -9.20 -12.86 3.91
C LEU A 82 -9.59 -12.03 2.68
N ILE A 83 -9.41 -12.60 1.48
CA ILE A 83 -9.58 -11.88 0.21
C ILE A 83 -11.05 -11.74 -0.23
N PHE A 84 -11.87 -12.78 -0.02
CA PHE A 84 -13.23 -12.87 -0.59
C PHE A 84 -14.34 -13.10 0.44
N GLY A 85 -13.96 -13.37 1.70
CA GLY A 85 -14.87 -13.70 2.79
C GLY A 85 -15.43 -12.48 3.51
N GLN A 86 -15.91 -12.69 4.72
CA GLN A 86 -16.50 -11.67 5.59
C GLN A 86 -15.94 -11.71 7.02
N ALA A 87 -15.16 -12.73 7.37
CA ALA A 87 -14.57 -12.85 8.69
C ALA A 87 -13.65 -11.67 9.02
N SER A 88 -13.54 -11.35 10.31
CA SER A 88 -12.55 -10.41 10.83
C SER A 88 -11.23 -11.13 11.09
N PHE A 89 -10.11 -10.46 10.84
CA PHE A 89 -8.77 -10.96 11.13
C PHE A 89 -8.11 -10.02 12.15
N PRO A 90 -8.06 -10.40 13.44
CA PRO A 90 -7.61 -9.50 14.52
C PRO A 90 -6.18 -8.96 14.34
N ASP A 91 -5.31 -9.71 13.66
CA ASP A 91 -3.93 -9.32 13.40
C ASP A 91 -3.81 -8.24 12.31
N TYR A 92 -4.90 -7.97 11.58
CA TYR A 92 -4.95 -7.01 10.49
C TYR A 92 -5.99 -5.89 10.73
N PRO A 93 -5.62 -4.61 10.50
CA PRO A 93 -6.58 -3.52 10.55
C PRO A 93 -7.73 -3.71 9.54
N ALA A 94 -8.96 -3.42 9.98
CA ALA A 94 -10.17 -3.67 9.18
C ALA A 94 -10.18 -2.92 7.84
N ASP A 95 -9.69 -1.68 7.83
CA ASP A 95 -9.59 -0.83 6.64
C ASP A 95 -8.71 -1.43 5.53
N ARG A 96 -7.68 -2.20 5.91
CA ARG A 96 -6.79 -2.87 4.96
C ARG A 96 -7.42 -4.12 4.36
N ILE A 97 -8.13 -4.88 5.20
CA ILE A 97 -8.90 -6.05 4.72
C ILE A 97 -9.99 -5.57 3.76
N ASP A 98 -10.71 -4.51 4.13
CA ASP A 98 -11.75 -3.90 3.29
C ASP A 98 -11.16 -3.37 1.97
N TRP A 99 -9.96 -2.79 2.02
CA TRP A 99 -9.23 -2.39 0.83
C TRP A 99 -8.95 -3.57 -0.11
N ILE A 100 -8.38 -4.66 0.40
CA ILE A 100 -8.10 -5.89 -0.38
C ILE A 100 -9.39 -6.43 -0.98
N ARG A 101 -10.44 -6.59 -0.16
CA ARG A 101 -11.75 -7.12 -0.59
C ARG A 101 -12.40 -6.26 -1.65
N ARG A 102 -12.31 -4.93 -1.52
CA ARG A 102 -12.80 -3.99 -2.53
C ARG A 102 -12.08 -4.18 -3.87
N ILE A 103 -10.75 -4.27 -3.88
CA ILE A 103 -9.99 -4.51 -5.11
C ILE A 103 -10.31 -5.89 -5.70
N ALA A 104 -10.38 -6.92 -4.86
CA ALA A 104 -10.74 -8.27 -5.28
C ALA A 104 -12.16 -8.34 -5.89
N SER A 105 -13.10 -7.54 -5.37
CA SER A 105 -14.48 -7.46 -5.89
C SER A 105 -14.60 -6.83 -7.28
N GLY A 106 -13.56 -6.13 -7.76
CA GLY A 106 -13.52 -5.53 -9.09
C GLY A 106 -13.56 -6.54 -10.23
N THR A 107 -13.28 -7.81 -9.96
CA THR A 107 -13.38 -8.91 -10.94
C THR A 107 -14.20 -10.06 -10.34
N PRO A 108 -15.53 -10.11 -10.54
CA PRO A 108 -16.39 -11.13 -9.90
C PRO A 108 -16.04 -12.58 -10.25
N SER A 109 -15.55 -12.84 -11.48
CA SER A 109 -15.10 -14.16 -11.92
C SER A 109 -13.96 -14.70 -11.07
N ARG A 110 -13.09 -13.82 -10.56
CA ARG A 110 -11.97 -14.17 -9.68
C ARG A 110 -12.45 -14.92 -8.44
N LYS A 111 -13.47 -14.39 -7.76
CA LYS A 111 -14.06 -15.03 -6.59
C LYS A 111 -14.63 -16.40 -6.94
N ILE A 112 -15.38 -16.50 -8.04
CA ILE A 112 -15.98 -17.78 -8.48
C ILE A 112 -14.90 -18.83 -8.75
N ASN A 113 -13.86 -18.45 -9.48
CA ASN A 113 -12.74 -19.32 -9.83
C ASN A 113 -11.98 -19.79 -8.58
N MET A 114 -11.70 -18.88 -7.64
CA MET A 114 -11.02 -19.22 -6.40
C MET A 114 -11.87 -20.12 -5.48
N LEU A 115 -13.19 -19.91 -5.42
CA LEU A 115 -14.11 -20.79 -4.66
C LEU A 115 -14.25 -22.18 -5.31
N SER A 116 -14.14 -22.28 -6.64
CA SER A 116 -14.08 -23.57 -7.34
C SER A 116 -12.85 -24.38 -6.90
N VAL A 117 -11.68 -23.74 -6.87
CA VAL A 117 -10.44 -24.38 -6.38
C VAL A 117 -10.56 -24.77 -4.90
N GLN A 118 -11.12 -23.89 -4.07
CA GLN A 118 -11.37 -24.19 -2.66
C GLN A 118 -12.25 -25.45 -2.49
N THR A 119 -13.29 -25.58 -3.32
CA THR A 119 -14.17 -26.75 -3.32
C THR A 119 -13.40 -28.02 -3.71
N ALA A 120 -12.57 -27.96 -4.75
CA ALA A 120 -11.73 -29.09 -5.18
C ALA A 120 -10.74 -29.53 -4.07
N ILE A 121 -10.15 -28.58 -3.35
CA ILE A 121 -9.29 -28.85 -2.19
C ILE A 121 -10.09 -29.54 -1.07
N ALA A 122 -11.29 -29.04 -0.76
CA ALA A 122 -12.14 -29.61 0.28
C ALA A 122 -12.56 -31.06 -0.04
N GLU A 123 -12.88 -31.35 -1.31
CA GLU A 123 -13.19 -32.70 -1.77
C GLU A 123 -11.99 -33.64 -1.62
N LEU A 124 -10.80 -33.20 -2.01
CA LEU A 124 -9.58 -33.99 -1.83
C LEU A 124 -9.26 -34.23 -0.35
N ARG A 125 -9.37 -33.19 0.49
CA ARG A 125 -9.19 -33.29 1.95
C ARG A 125 -10.13 -34.35 2.55
N LYS A 126 -11.39 -34.39 2.12
CA LYS A 126 -12.34 -35.40 2.56
C LYS A 126 -11.94 -36.82 2.12
N ARG A 127 -11.48 -36.99 0.88
CA ARG A 127 -11.05 -38.29 0.35
C ARG A 127 -9.85 -38.87 1.08
N ILE A 128 -8.78 -38.07 1.24
CA ILE A 128 -7.57 -38.51 1.94
C ILE A 128 -7.80 -38.70 3.45
N GLY A 129 -8.81 -38.03 4.02
CA GLY A 129 -9.23 -38.22 5.42
C GLY A 129 -9.94 -39.54 5.69
N HIS A 130 -10.49 -40.20 4.67
CA HIS A 130 -11.12 -41.52 4.77
C HIS A 130 -10.15 -42.66 4.42
N ASP A 131 -8.83 -42.41 4.49
CA ASP A 131 -7.75 -43.34 4.10
C ASP A 131 -7.94 -43.96 2.70
N THR A 132 -8.63 -43.24 1.80
CA THR A 132 -8.79 -43.67 0.41
C THR A 132 -7.53 -43.28 -0.37
N PRO A 133 -6.75 -44.23 -0.91
CA PRO A 133 -5.51 -43.92 -1.60
C PRO A 133 -5.77 -43.05 -2.83
N LEU A 134 -4.91 -42.05 -3.03
CA LEU A 134 -4.93 -41.21 -4.22
C LEU A 134 -4.00 -41.80 -5.28
N SER A 135 -4.43 -41.88 -6.54
CA SER A 135 -3.51 -42.30 -7.61
C SER A 135 -2.58 -41.16 -8.02
N TYR A 136 -1.40 -41.49 -8.55
CA TYR A 136 -0.46 -40.50 -9.08
C TYR A 136 -1.10 -39.61 -10.16
N VAL A 137 -1.95 -40.20 -11.01
CA VAL A 137 -2.69 -39.48 -12.05
C VAL A 137 -3.64 -38.45 -11.42
N GLN A 138 -4.35 -38.82 -10.34
CA GLN A 138 -5.25 -37.90 -9.63
C GLN A 138 -4.49 -36.77 -8.94
N ALA A 139 -3.35 -37.06 -8.31
CA ALA A 139 -2.47 -36.05 -7.70
C ALA A 139 -1.99 -35.03 -8.74
N ARG A 140 -1.57 -35.51 -9.91
CA ARG A 140 -1.11 -34.65 -11.02
C ARG A 140 -2.25 -33.84 -11.63
N GLN A 141 -3.43 -34.45 -11.78
CA GLN A 141 -4.61 -33.79 -12.34
C GLN A 141 -5.03 -32.60 -11.49
N PHE A 142 -5.01 -32.72 -10.16
CA PHE A 142 -5.28 -31.60 -9.26
C PHE A 142 -4.42 -30.37 -9.59
N ASN A 143 -3.10 -30.57 -9.73
CA ASN A 143 -2.21 -29.47 -10.08
C ASN A 143 -2.56 -28.88 -11.45
N SER A 144 -2.75 -29.73 -12.46
CA SER A 144 -3.08 -29.31 -13.82
C SER A 144 -4.35 -28.45 -13.89
N ASP A 145 -5.37 -28.81 -13.11
CA ASP A 145 -6.68 -28.16 -13.15
C ASP A 145 -6.71 -26.87 -12.32
N ASN A 146 -6.00 -26.83 -11.20
CA ASN A 146 -6.14 -25.76 -10.21
C ASN A 146 -4.99 -24.74 -10.21
N TRP A 147 -3.77 -25.15 -10.54
CA TRP A 147 -2.61 -24.24 -10.52
C TRP A 147 -2.75 -23.06 -11.48
N PRO A 148 -3.14 -23.24 -12.76
CA PRO A 148 -3.29 -22.11 -13.68
C PRO A 148 -4.32 -21.09 -13.16
N ILE A 149 -5.43 -21.57 -12.61
CA ILE A 149 -6.49 -20.72 -12.04
C ILE A 149 -5.93 -19.88 -10.89
N VAL A 150 -5.36 -20.52 -9.85
CA VAL A 150 -4.82 -19.80 -8.69
C VAL A 150 -3.70 -18.86 -9.12
N ARG A 151 -2.80 -19.30 -10.00
CA ARG A 151 -1.70 -18.47 -10.50
C ARG A 151 -2.25 -17.21 -11.16
N ASP A 152 -3.16 -17.35 -12.11
CA ASP A 152 -3.62 -16.24 -12.95
C ASP A 152 -4.48 -15.27 -12.14
N GLU A 153 -5.41 -15.78 -11.34
CA GLU A 153 -6.30 -14.97 -10.52
C GLU A 153 -5.55 -14.19 -9.43
N MET A 154 -4.61 -14.84 -8.75
CA MET A 154 -3.80 -14.18 -7.72
C MET A 154 -2.81 -13.19 -8.36
N THR A 155 -2.23 -13.51 -9.52
CA THR A 155 -1.33 -12.57 -10.22
C THR A 155 -2.07 -11.32 -10.66
N ALA A 156 -3.29 -11.46 -11.19
CA ALA A 156 -4.13 -10.34 -11.56
C ALA A 156 -4.52 -9.52 -10.32
N LEU A 157 -4.91 -10.15 -9.21
CA LEU A 157 -5.22 -9.44 -7.96
C LEU A 157 -4.04 -8.64 -7.43
N ILE A 158 -2.85 -9.24 -7.37
CA ILE A 158 -1.63 -8.58 -6.90
C ILE A 158 -1.32 -7.36 -7.77
N TRP A 159 -1.47 -7.50 -9.10
CA TRP A 159 -1.33 -6.39 -10.03
C TRP A 159 -2.30 -5.24 -9.72
N ASP A 160 -3.59 -5.56 -9.54
CA ASP A 160 -4.62 -4.58 -9.20
C ASP A 160 -4.32 -3.87 -7.86
N LEU A 161 -3.83 -4.61 -6.87
CA LEU A 161 -3.43 -4.06 -5.56
C LEU A 161 -2.25 -3.10 -5.67
N TRP A 162 -1.20 -3.47 -6.41
CA TRP A 162 -0.06 -2.59 -6.65
C TRP A 162 -0.48 -1.32 -7.41
N ALA A 163 -1.31 -1.46 -8.44
CA ALA A 163 -1.80 -0.31 -9.20
C ALA A 163 -2.62 0.66 -8.34
N ASP A 164 -3.52 0.17 -7.47
CA ASP A 164 -4.29 1.02 -6.55
C ASP A 164 -3.38 1.67 -5.49
N LEU A 165 -2.36 0.96 -4.99
CA LEU A 165 -1.40 1.49 -4.02
C LEU A 165 -0.56 2.64 -4.63
N ASP A 166 -0.07 2.47 -5.85
CA ASP A 166 0.69 3.51 -6.56
C ASP A 166 -0.20 4.72 -6.88
N ASN A 167 -1.46 4.50 -7.28
CA ASN A 167 -2.42 5.57 -7.51
C ASN A 167 -2.70 6.38 -6.23
N ARG A 168 -2.84 5.71 -5.07
CA ARG A 168 -2.99 6.38 -3.76
C ARG A 168 -1.78 7.25 -3.42
N LYS A 169 -0.57 6.72 -3.65
CA LYS A 169 0.67 7.48 -3.44
C LYS A 169 0.72 8.72 -4.35
N ASN A 170 0.46 8.53 -5.64
CA ASN A 170 0.53 9.61 -6.63
C ASN A 170 -0.53 10.70 -6.37
N THR A 171 -1.74 10.32 -5.95
CA THR A 171 -2.79 11.29 -5.61
C THR A 171 -2.50 12.06 -4.32
N ALA A 172 -1.91 11.42 -3.31
CA ALA A 172 -1.44 12.08 -2.09
C ALA A 172 -0.34 13.10 -2.39
N VAL A 173 0.70 12.70 -3.15
CA VAL A 173 1.79 13.59 -3.57
C VAL A 173 1.27 14.75 -4.42
N GLY A 174 0.37 14.47 -5.37
CA GLY A 174 -0.24 15.52 -6.21
C GLY A 174 -1.06 16.53 -5.41
N SER A 175 -1.77 16.07 -4.38
CA SER A 175 -2.55 16.95 -3.49
C SER A 175 -1.65 17.81 -2.61
N ALA A 176 -0.57 17.24 -2.06
CA ALA A 176 0.42 17.95 -1.26
C ALA A 176 1.11 19.05 -2.08
N LYS A 177 1.53 18.72 -3.31
CA LYS A 177 2.09 19.69 -4.26
C LYS A 177 1.15 20.87 -4.52
N LYS A 178 -0.13 20.60 -4.80
CA LYS A 178 -1.14 21.65 -5.06
C LYS A 178 -1.38 22.54 -3.83
N LEU A 179 -1.40 21.94 -2.64
CA LEU A 179 -1.52 22.69 -1.39
C LEU A 179 -0.31 23.60 -1.18
N SER A 180 0.90 23.09 -1.45
CA SER A 180 2.15 23.83 -1.37
C SER A 180 2.19 25.02 -2.35
N GLU A 181 1.78 24.83 -3.61
CA GLU A 181 1.64 25.92 -4.60
C GLU A 181 0.65 27.00 -4.15
N THR A 182 -0.49 26.58 -3.59
CA THR A 182 -1.50 27.50 -3.05
C THR A 182 -0.93 28.31 -1.89
N LEU A 183 -0.21 27.66 -0.98
CA LEU A 183 0.39 28.31 0.19
C LEU A 183 1.46 29.33 -0.19
N VAL A 184 2.34 29.02 -1.16
CA VAL A 184 3.30 29.99 -1.71
C VAL A 184 2.59 31.23 -2.28
N THR A 185 1.48 31.02 -2.99
CA THR A 185 0.69 32.13 -3.56
C THR A 185 0.09 33.01 -2.46
N THR A 186 -0.54 32.40 -1.45
CA THR A 186 -1.11 33.11 -0.31
C THR A 186 -0.04 33.84 0.50
N LEU A 187 1.13 33.24 0.72
CA LEU A 187 2.25 33.90 1.41
C LEU A 187 2.76 35.09 0.62
N SER A 188 2.86 35.01 -0.70
CA SER A 188 3.19 36.15 -1.57
C SER A 188 2.20 37.31 -1.41
N GLU A 189 0.89 37.02 -1.32
CA GLU A 189 -0.14 38.03 -1.07
C GLU A 189 0.00 38.67 0.32
N ILE A 190 0.24 37.87 1.37
CA ILE A 190 0.48 38.36 2.73
C ILE A 190 1.70 39.29 2.78
N LYS A 191 2.79 38.93 2.09
CA LYS A 191 3.98 39.78 1.98
C LYS A 191 3.66 41.12 1.31
N LYS A 192 2.88 41.12 0.21
CA LYS A 192 2.43 42.35 -0.44
C LYS A 192 1.59 43.21 0.51
N ILE A 193 0.65 42.61 1.25
CA ILE A 193 -0.17 43.32 2.24
C ILE A 193 0.71 43.93 3.33
N SER A 194 1.64 43.16 3.88
CA SER A 194 2.59 43.66 4.88
C SER A 194 3.40 44.85 4.36
N MET A 195 3.91 44.78 3.12
CA MET A 195 4.62 45.89 2.50
C MET A 195 3.73 47.14 2.37
N THR A 196 2.47 46.99 1.95
CA THR A 196 1.51 48.09 1.89
C THR A 196 1.25 48.69 3.26
N VAL A 197 1.00 47.87 4.29
CA VAL A 197 0.79 48.32 5.66
C VAL A 197 2.03 49.08 6.17
N ARG A 198 3.23 48.57 5.88
CA ARG A 198 4.50 49.24 6.23
C ARG A 198 4.63 50.60 5.55
N MET A 199 4.24 50.72 4.28
CA MET A 199 4.25 51.99 3.54
C MET A 199 3.22 52.98 4.11
N ILE A 200 2.01 52.51 4.47
CA ILE A 200 0.99 53.34 5.12
C ILE A 200 1.52 53.88 6.44
N ALA A 201 2.10 53.01 7.28
CA ALA A 201 2.69 53.39 8.55
C ALA A 201 3.80 54.43 8.37
N LEU A 202 4.66 54.27 7.36
CA LEU A 202 5.70 55.24 7.04
C LEU A 202 5.12 56.61 6.65
N ASN A 203 4.10 56.63 5.77
CA ASN A 203 3.43 57.87 5.36
C ASN A 203 2.76 58.57 6.56
N THR A 204 2.11 57.80 7.45
CA THR A 204 1.52 58.33 8.68
C THR A 204 2.58 58.90 9.62
N ALA A 205 3.74 58.25 9.76
CA ALA A 205 4.84 58.75 10.58
C ALA A 205 5.36 60.10 10.08
N VAL A 206 5.48 60.29 8.76
CA VAL A 206 5.88 61.57 8.15
C VAL A 206 4.84 62.66 8.42
N LEU A 207 3.55 62.36 8.25
CA LEU A 207 2.47 63.32 8.54
C LEU A 207 2.41 63.69 10.02
N ALA A 208 2.60 62.71 10.92
CA ALA A 208 2.68 62.92 12.36
C ALA A 208 3.86 63.85 12.72
N SER A 209 5.04 63.62 12.13
CA SER A 209 6.21 64.49 12.31
C SER A 209 5.95 65.91 11.81
N LYS A 210 5.23 66.07 10.68
CA LYS A 210 4.90 67.38 10.10
C LYS A 210 3.90 68.16 10.95
N ALA A 211 3.02 67.48 11.69
CA ALA A 211 2.04 68.09 12.58
C ALA A 211 2.62 68.54 13.93
N GLY A 212 3.89 68.24 14.23
CA GLY A 212 4.55 68.59 15.49
C GLY A 212 3.81 67.99 16.70
N ASP A 213 3.56 68.81 17.73
CA ASP A 213 2.91 68.38 18.97
C ASP A 213 1.51 67.77 18.74
N LYS A 214 0.79 68.24 17.71
CA LYS A 214 -0.55 67.72 17.35
C LYS A 214 -0.49 66.30 16.74
N GLY A 215 0.68 65.85 16.30
CA GLY A 215 0.90 64.55 15.68
C GLY A 215 1.44 63.47 16.61
N ALA A 216 1.74 63.79 17.88
CA ALA A 216 2.42 62.87 18.80
C ALA A 216 1.72 61.51 18.95
N GLY A 217 0.39 61.49 19.11
CA GLY A 217 -0.38 60.24 19.20
C GLY A 217 -0.36 59.41 17.90
N PHE A 218 -0.40 60.07 16.74
CA PHE A 218 -0.32 59.40 15.44
C PHE A 218 1.08 58.82 15.17
N SER A 219 2.13 59.44 15.70
CA SER A 219 3.50 58.92 15.59
C SER A 219 3.65 57.57 16.30
N VAL A 220 3.06 57.43 17.50
CA VAL A 220 3.06 56.17 18.25
C VAL A 220 2.32 55.07 17.49
N ILE A 221 1.13 55.38 16.97
CA ILE A 221 0.33 54.42 16.17
C ILE A 221 1.11 53.99 14.93
N ALA A 222 1.72 54.93 14.20
CA ALA A 222 2.52 54.63 13.02
C ALA A 222 3.71 53.70 13.33
N SER A 223 4.38 53.90 14.46
CA SER A 223 5.47 53.02 14.91
C SER A 223 4.96 51.59 15.16
N GLU A 224 3.81 51.45 15.83
CA GLU A 224 3.27 50.14 16.19
C GLU A 224 2.74 49.37 14.97
N VAL A 225 2.08 50.07 14.03
CA VAL A 225 1.65 49.49 12.75
C VAL A 225 2.86 49.05 11.91
N LYS A 226 3.96 49.80 11.91
CA LYS A 226 5.20 49.41 11.22
C LYS A 226 5.78 48.12 11.80
N LYS A 227 5.88 48.00 13.12
CA LYS A 227 6.37 46.78 13.79
C LYS A 227 5.47 45.59 13.47
N LEU A 228 4.15 45.77 13.48
CA LEU A 228 3.20 44.71 13.13
C LEU A 228 3.42 44.23 11.69
N ALA A 229 3.60 45.14 10.74
CA ALA A 229 3.91 44.77 9.35
C ALA A 229 5.22 43.96 9.26
N GLU A 230 6.28 44.41 9.93
CA GLU A 230 7.57 43.71 9.96
C GLU A 230 7.46 42.30 10.58
N ALA A 231 6.65 42.13 11.63
CA ALA A 231 6.38 40.83 12.24
C ALA A 231 5.59 39.88 11.31
N ILE A 232 4.61 40.40 10.56
CA ILE A 232 3.86 39.64 9.55
C ILE A 232 4.80 39.17 8.44
N GLN A 233 5.69 40.05 7.96
CA GLN A 233 6.67 39.72 6.91
C GLN A 233 7.61 38.60 7.37
N SER A 234 8.18 38.73 8.57
CA SER A 234 9.06 37.70 9.14
C SER A 234 8.36 36.36 9.33
N SER A 235 7.09 36.37 9.73
CA SER A 235 6.28 35.15 9.86
C SER A 235 6.02 34.50 8.50
N ALA A 236 5.72 35.30 7.48
CA ALA A 236 5.55 34.82 6.12
C ALA A 236 6.84 34.23 5.53
N ASP A 237 8.00 34.83 5.83
CA ASP A 237 9.31 34.31 5.38
C ASP A 237 9.65 32.97 6.04
N ARG A 238 9.34 32.80 7.33
CA ARG A 238 9.47 31.51 8.03
C ARG A 238 8.53 30.44 7.46
N ALA A 239 7.31 30.83 7.10
CA ALA A 239 6.36 29.91 6.49
C ALA A 239 6.87 29.46 5.11
N ASP A 240 7.41 30.38 4.30
CA ASP A 240 8.02 30.04 3.01
C ASP A 240 9.16 29.03 3.16
N SER A 241 10.04 29.17 4.16
CA SER A 241 11.14 28.21 4.35
C SER A 241 10.65 26.81 4.69
N VAL A 242 9.60 26.69 5.52
CA VAL A 242 8.99 25.40 5.84
C VAL A 242 8.36 24.78 4.59
N VAL A 243 7.71 25.59 3.75
CA VAL A 243 7.09 25.11 2.51
C VAL A 243 8.13 24.67 1.48
N SER A 244 9.26 25.37 1.39
CA SER A 244 10.40 24.95 0.56
C SER A 244 10.96 23.61 1.02
N GLU A 245 11.17 23.42 2.33
CA GLU A 245 11.63 22.13 2.88
C GLU A 245 10.64 20.99 2.60
N MET A 246 9.32 21.27 2.66
CA MET A 246 8.31 20.29 2.27
C MET A 246 8.41 19.90 0.80
N LYS A 247 8.64 20.85 -0.11
CA LYS A 247 8.80 20.56 -1.55
C LYS A 247 10.06 19.74 -1.84
N ASP A 248 11.14 20.01 -1.11
CA ASP A 248 12.42 19.30 -1.31
C ASP A 248 12.32 17.85 -0.81
N ASN A 249 11.52 17.58 0.22
CA ASN A 249 11.23 16.22 0.72
C ASN A 249 10.21 15.45 -0.14
N GLU A 250 9.50 16.11 -1.07
CA GLU A 250 8.58 15.48 -2.03
C GLU A 250 9.29 14.92 -3.28
N ALA A 251 10.58 15.28 -3.50
CA ALA A 251 11.41 14.89 -4.65
C ALA A 251 12.24 13.63 -4.39
#